data_AF-A0A0F9M3Q7-F1
#
_entry.id   AF-A0A0F9M3Q7-F1
#
_cell.length_a   1.000
_cell.length_b   1.000
_cell.length_c   1.000
_cell.angle_alpha   90.00
_cell.angle_beta   90.00
_cell.angle_gamma   90.00
#
_symmetry.space_group_name_H-M   'P 1'
#
loop_
_entity.id
_entity.type
_entity.pdbx_description
1 polymer ?
#
loop_
_entity_poly.entity_id
_entity_poly.type
_entity_poly.pdbx_seq_one_letter_code
_entity_poly.pdbx_strand_id
1 'polypeptide(L)' 'MNIAEWLKENDGRVIYRNRWLLYDYLEWVVYERKYGKKITTVICQTPSEEEAVECLMVRE' A
#
# COMPACT_ATOMS: atom_id res chain seq x y z
N MET A 1 -7.17 -6.33 17.97
CA MET A 1 -6.15 -5.63 17.18
C MET A 1 -6.45 -5.90 15.72
N ASN A 2 -6.87 -4.86 14.99
CA ASN A 2 -7.05 -4.90 13.55
C ASN A 2 -5.66 -4.86 12.87
N ILE A 3 -5.52 -5.48 11.69
CA ILE A 3 -4.31 -5.39 10.85
C ILE A 3 -3.94 -3.93 10.61
N ALA A 4 -4.92 -3.05 10.39
CA ALA A 4 -4.67 -1.63 10.18
C ALA A 4 -3.99 -0.96 11.37
N GLU A 5 -4.43 -1.25 12.61
CA GLU A 5 -3.80 -0.74 13.83
C GLU A 5 -2.38 -1.29 13.97
N TRP A 6 -2.19 -2.59 13.69
CA TRP A 6 -0.88 -3.21 13.74
C TRP A 6 0.12 -2.58 12.75
N LEU A 7 -0.32 -2.24 11.53
CA LEU A 7 0.52 -1.56 10.53
C LEU A 7 0.90 -0.13 10.91
N LYS A 8 0.10 0.56 11.71
CA LYS A 8 0.42 1.92 12.18
C LYS A 8 1.49 1.94 13.27
N GLU A 9 1.57 0.85 14.04
CA GLU A 9 2.47 0.72 15.18
C GLU A 9 3.77 -0.03 14.83
N ASN A 10 3.83 -0.66 13.65
CA ASN A 10 4.93 -1.54 13.25
C ASN A 10 5.36 -1.25 11.81
N ASP A 11 6.63 -1.51 11.49
CA ASP A 11 7.16 -1.45 10.12
C ASP A 11 6.69 -2.68 9.32
N GLY A 12 5.42 -2.65 8.93
CA GLY A 12 4.72 -3.73 8.26
C GLY A 12 4.16 -3.30 6.90
N ARG A 13 3.86 -4.30 6.06
CA ARG A 13 3.18 -4.08 4.78
C ARG A 13 2.28 -5.24 4.40
N VAL A 14 1.22 -4.92 3.66
CA VAL A 14 0.33 -5.90 3.04
C VAL A 14 0.71 -6.00 1.57
N ILE A 15 0.98 -7.20 1.08
CA ILE A 15 1.37 -7.44 -0.32
C ILE A 15 0.19 -8.04 -1.06
N TYR A 16 -0.13 -7.48 -2.23
CA TYR A 16 -1.10 -8.04 -3.15
C TYR A 16 -0.58 -7.94 -4.58
N ARG A 17 -0.32 -9.11 -5.21
CA ARG A 17 0.28 -9.20 -6.56
C ARG A 17 1.62 -8.46 -6.63
N ASN A 18 1.73 -7.47 -7.53
CA ASN A 18 2.90 -6.61 -7.70
C ASN A 18 2.82 -5.30 -6.91
N ARG A 19 1.85 -5.18 -5.99
CA ARG A 19 1.63 -4.00 -5.17
C ARG A 19 1.82 -4.29 -3.68
N TRP A 20 2.12 -3.26 -2.91
CA TRP A 20 2.08 -3.34 -1.46
C TRP A 20 1.59 -2.04 -0.84
N LEU A 21 0.87 -2.20 0.26
CA LEU A 21 0.31 -1.15 1.11
C LEU A 21 1.10 -1.11 2.42
N LEU A 22 1.48 0.08 2.85
CA LEU A 22 2.06 0.33 4.17
C LEU A 22 1.52 1.66 4.72
N TYR A 23 1.73 1.91 6.01
CA TYR A 23 1.40 3.18 6.64
C TYR A 23 2.68 3.98 6.91
N ASP A 24 2.75 5.21 6.42
CA ASP A 24 3.92 6.08 6.56
C ASP A 24 3.48 7.54 6.75
N TYR A 25 4.17 8.28 7.63
CA TYR A 25 3.90 9.70 7.95
C TYR A 25 2.39 10.08 8.02
N LEU A 26 1.59 9.28 8.73
CA LEU A 26 0.13 9.44 8.90
C LEU A 26 -0.74 9.13 7.67
N GLU A 27 -0.16 8.61 6.59
CA GLU A 27 -0.86 8.28 5.36
C GLU A 27 -0.66 6.82 4.96
N TRP A 28 -1.65 6.28 4.24
CA TRP A 28 -1.54 5.00 3.57
C TRP A 28 -0.86 5.18 2.22
N VAL A 29 0.17 4.39 1.97
CA VAL A 29 0.96 4.47 0.74
C VAL A 29 0.91 3.13 0.01
N VAL A 30 0.49 3.16 -1.25
CA VAL A 30 0.47 2.01 -2.13
C VAL A 30 1.57 2.16 -3.17
N TYR A 31 2.44 1.17 -3.21
CA TYR A 31 3.49 1.05 -4.22
C TYR A 31 3.13 -0.03 -5.22
N GLU A 32 3.61 0.14 -6.45
CA GLU A 32 3.55 -0.86 -7.51
C GLU A 32 4.93 -1.12 -8.08
N ARG A 33 5.23 -2.40 -8.34
CA ARG A 33 6.37 -2.82 -9.16
C ARG A 33 5.92 -3.10 -10.58
N LYS A 34 6.48 -2.37 -11.55
CA LYS A 34 6.18 -2.60 -12.97
C LYS A 34 6.95 -3.81 -13.50
N TYR A 35 6.27 -4.74 -14.16
CA TYR A 35 6.92 -5.90 -14.78
C TYR A 35 7.90 -5.45 -15.88
N GLY A 36 9.09 -6.04 -15.92
CA GLY A 36 10.12 -5.74 -16.93
C GLY A 36 11.00 -4.51 -16.64
N LYS A 37 10.67 -3.68 -15.64
CA LYS A 37 11.52 -2.58 -15.17
C LYS A 37 11.76 -2.76 -13.67
N LYS A 38 13.01 -2.68 -13.19
CA LYS A 38 13.33 -2.72 -11.74
C LYS A 38 12.91 -1.40 -11.04
N ILE A 39 11.71 -0.89 -11.36
CA ILE A 39 11.20 0.40 -10.90
C ILE A 39 9.99 0.14 -10.03
N THR A 40 10.01 0.77 -8.86
CA THR A 40 8.91 0.87 -7.93
C THR A 40 8.36 2.28 -8.00
N THR A 41 7.04 2.43 -8.00
CA THR A 41 6.38 3.74 -8.09
C THR A 41 5.27 3.80 -7.06
N VAL A 42 5.09 4.96 -6.41
CA VAL A 42 3.90 5.25 -5.60
C VAL A 42 2.73 5.45 -6.56
N ILE A 43 1.64 4.72 -6.34
CA ILE A 43 0.43 4.83 -7.16
C ILE A 43 -0.75 5.43 -6.38
N CYS A 44 -0.69 5.42 -5.05
CA CYS A 44 -1.68 6.08 -4.18
C CYS A 44 -1.01 6.48 -2.86
N GLN A 45 -1.35 7.67 -2.38
CA GLN A 45 -0.97 8.22 -1.08
C GLN A 45 -2.19 8.98 -0.56
N THR A 46 -2.77 8.50 0.55
CA THR A 46 -4.04 9.02 1.07
C THR A 46 -4.16 8.77 2.57
N PRO A 47 -4.79 9.66 3.36
CA PRO A 47 -5.14 9.36 4.75
C PRO A 47 -6.26 8.32 4.87
N SER A 48 -7.01 8.03 3.80
CA SER A 48 -8.13 7.09 3.80
C SER A 48 -7.69 5.65 3.58
N GLU A 49 -7.98 4.77 4.55
CA GLU A 49 -7.67 3.33 4.42
C GLU A 49 -8.43 2.69 3.26
N GLU A 50 -9.70 3.04 3.07
CA GLU A 50 -10.57 2.48 2.05
C GLU A 50 -10.04 2.77 0.64
N GLU A 51 -9.70 4.02 0.35
CA GLU A 51 -9.11 4.42 -0.94
C GLU A 51 -7.78 3.71 -1.21
N ALA A 52 -6.94 3.54 -0.18
CA ALA A 52 -5.67 2.84 -0.30
C ALA A 52 -5.87 1.34 -0.60
N VAL A 53 -6.85 0.70 0.05
CA VAL A 53 -7.21 -0.70 -0.21
C VAL A 53 -7.79 -0.87 -1.61
N GLU A 54 -8.64 0.06 -2.06
CA GLU A 54 -9.13 0.07 -3.45
C GLU A 54 -7.96 0.12 -4.44
N CYS A 55 -7.03 1.07 -4.24
CA CYS A 55 -5.83 1.22 -5.06
C CYS A 55 -4.94 -0.04 -5.05
N LEU A 56 -4.80 -0.69 -3.90
CA LEU A 56 -4.08 -1.96 -3.78
C LEU A 56 -4.74 -3.06 -4.64
N MET A 57 -6.08 -3.10 -4.68
CA MET A 57 -6.86 -4.18 -5.27
C MET A 57 -7.26 -3.97 -6.74
N VAL A 58 -7.12 -2.76 -7.31
CA VAL A 58 -7.52 -2.47 -8.71
C VAL A 58 -6.96 -3.52 -9.66
N ARG A 59 -7.86 -4.22 -10.35
CA ARG A 59 -7.53 -5.17 -11.42
C ARG A 59 -7.38 -4.39 -12.72
N GLU A 60 -6.16 -4.35 -13.26
CA GLU A 60 -5.93 -4.14 -14.69
C GLU A 60 -6.41 -5.35 -15.50
#